data_AF-A0A1M5YBH1-F1
#
_entry.id   AF-A0A1M5YBH1-F1
#
_cell.length_a   1.000
_cell.length_b   1.000
_cell.length_c   1.000
_cell.angle_alpha   90.00
_cell.angle_beta   90.00
_cell.angle_gamma   90.00
#
_symmetry.space_group_name_H-M   'P 1'
#
loop_
_entity.id
_entity.type
_entity.pdbx_description
1 polymer ?
#
loop_
_entity_poly.entity_id
_entity_poly.type
_entity_poly.pdbx_seq_one_letter_code
_entity_poly.pdbx_strand_id
1 'polypeptide(L)'
;MEHADKTHEGSRKTWAKAIFISVFLCIWLTLMTAGLMAGACRQDRYQGEKKLRFCNISLTAAEPFKIFPIERAKGSIIHLERGIALAQMEHDEDAIDAFAQAVISSRVTRGSFERELHKRMRGLEDERIVALWNSVVRAIE
;
A
#
# COMPACT_ATOMS: atom_id res chain seq x y z
N MET A 1 -27.09 -20.30 48.73
CA MET A 1 -27.11 -20.22 47.24
C MET A 1 -26.10 -19.19 46.77
N GLU A 2 -24.81 -19.33 47.12
CA GLU A 2 -23.76 -18.31 46.85
C GLU A 2 -22.62 -18.80 45.96
N HIS A 3 -22.59 -20.10 45.63
CA HIS A 3 -21.49 -20.70 44.87
C HIS A 3 -21.72 -20.76 43.35
N ALA A 4 -22.95 -20.54 42.87
CA ALA A 4 -23.28 -20.63 41.44
C ALA A 4 -22.96 -19.34 40.65
N ASP A 5 -22.79 -18.21 41.34
CA ASP A 5 -22.61 -16.90 40.69
C ASP A 5 -21.16 -16.65 40.27
N LYS A 6 -20.19 -17.09 41.09
CA LYS A 6 -18.75 -16.90 40.86
C LYS A 6 -18.23 -17.70 39.65
N THR A 7 -18.81 -18.85 39.35
CA THR A 7 -18.42 -19.70 38.21
C THR A 7 -18.87 -19.10 36.88
N HIS A 8 -20.05 -18.45 36.84
CA HIS A 8 -20.57 -17.84 35.62
C HIS A 8 -19.84 -16.54 35.23
N GLU A 9 -19.38 -15.76 36.22
CA GLU A 9 -18.60 -14.55 36.00
C GLU A 9 -17.16 -14.85 35.53
N GLY A 10 -16.54 -15.89 36.10
CA GLY A 10 -15.20 -16.35 35.71
C GLY A 10 -15.13 -16.88 34.27
N SER A 11 -16.11 -17.67 33.85
CA SER A 11 -16.18 -18.21 32.48
C SER A 11 -16.39 -17.11 31.42
N ARG A 12 -17.26 -16.12 31.71
CA ARG A 12 -17.53 -14.97 30.82
C ARG A 12 -16.28 -14.11 30.58
N LYS A 13 -15.49 -13.85 31.63
CA LYS A 13 -14.23 -13.10 31.53
C LYS A 13 -13.18 -13.84 30.70
N THR A 14 -13.15 -15.17 30.79
CA THR A 14 -12.22 -16.01 30.00
C THR A 14 -12.59 -16.02 28.52
N TRP A 15 -13.88 -16.13 28.18
CA TRP A 15 -14.37 -16.01 26.81
C TRP A 15 -14.11 -14.63 26.22
N ALA A 16 -14.35 -13.57 26.98
CA ALA A 16 -14.05 -12.21 26.55
C ALA A 16 -12.55 -12.01 26.25
N LYS A 17 -11.66 -12.57 27.09
CA LYS A 17 -10.21 -12.56 26.85
C LYS A 17 -9.83 -13.35 25.60
N ALA A 18 -10.43 -14.52 25.38
CA ALA A 18 -10.16 -15.34 24.20
C ALA A 18 -10.59 -14.61 22.90
N ILE A 19 -11.75 -13.97 22.91
CA ILE A 19 -12.22 -13.14 21.79
C ILE A 19 -11.27 -11.97 21.54
N PHE A 20 -10.86 -11.25 22.60
CA PHE A 20 -9.94 -10.13 22.47
C PHE A 20 -8.59 -10.55 21.89
N ILE A 21 -8.02 -11.67 22.38
CA ILE A 21 -6.77 -12.23 21.86
C ILE A 21 -6.94 -12.65 20.40
N SER A 22 -8.05 -13.31 20.05
CA SER A 22 -8.31 -13.74 18.67
C SER A 22 -8.44 -12.55 17.72
N VAL A 23 -9.22 -11.53 18.08
CA VAL A 23 -9.36 -10.30 17.28
C VAL A 23 -8.02 -9.60 17.13
N PHE A 24 -7.24 -9.48 18.22
CA PHE A 24 -5.91 -8.90 18.19
C PHE A 24 -4.97 -9.66 17.24
N LEU A 25 -4.95 -11.01 17.31
CA LEU A 25 -4.13 -11.85 16.43
C LEU A 25 -4.54 -11.69 14.96
N CYS A 26 -5.83 -11.64 14.66
CA CYS A 26 -6.31 -11.41 13.28
C CYS A 26 -5.87 -10.04 12.75
N ILE A 27 -6.04 -8.98 13.54
CA ILE A 27 -5.59 -7.62 13.17
C ILE A 27 -4.08 -7.61 12.97
N TRP A 28 -3.32 -8.21 13.88
CA TRP A 28 -1.87 -8.27 13.81
C TRP A 28 -1.36 -8.98 12.55
N LEU A 29 -1.93 -10.14 12.22
CA LEU A 29 -1.55 -10.93 11.04
C LEU A 29 -1.86 -10.18 9.74
N THR A 30 -3.00 -9.48 9.66
CA THR A 30 -3.32 -8.67 8.47
C THR A 30 -2.35 -7.51 8.28
N LEU A 31 -1.97 -6.82 9.37
CA LEU A 31 -1.02 -5.70 9.31
C LEU A 31 0.39 -6.16 8.87
N MET A 32 0.87 -7.29 9.41
CA MET A 32 2.14 -7.90 8.99
C MET A 32 2.12 -8.27 7.50
N THR A 33 1.04 -8.89 7.05
CA THR A 33 0.89 -9.30 5.64
C THR A 33 0.90 -8.09 4.71
N ALA A 34 0.17 -7.03 5.04
CA ALA A 34 0.16 -5.79 4.26
C ALA A 34 1.56 -5.16 4.14
N GLY A 35 2.33 -5.15 5.24
CA GLY A 35 3.72 -4.66 5.25
C GLY A 35 4.65 -5.48 4.35
N LEU A 36 4.56 -6.80 4.40
CA LEU A 36 5.34 -7.70 3.54
C LEU A 36 5.00 -7.50 2.05
N MET A 37 3.71 -7.37 1.72
CA MET A 37 3.27 -7.12 0.34
C MET A 37 3.74 -5.74 -0.16
N ALA A 38 3.74 -4.72 0.71
CA ALA A 38 4.22 -3.38 0.34
C ALA A 38 5.74 -3.41 0.07
N GLY A 39 6.49 -4.20 0.83
CA GLY A 39 7.89 -4.49 0.56
C GLY A 39 8.09 -5.20 -0.77
N ALA A 40 7.30 -6.25 -1.05
CA ALA A 40 7.38 -6.99 -2.30
C ALA A 40 7.02 -6.13 -3.53
N CYS A 41 6.02 -5.24 -3.42
CA CYS A 41 5.67 -4.29 -4.49
C CYS A 41 6.84 -3.36 -4.85
N ARG A 42 7.66 -2.96 -3.87
CA ARG A 42 8.83 -2.09 -4.10
C ARG A 42 10.05 -2.79 -4.66
N GLN A 43 10.03 -4.10 -4.80
CA GLN A 43 11.22 -4.86 -5.17
C GLN A 43 11.23 -5.20 -6.66
N ASP A 44 12.31 -4.80 -7.34
CA ASP A 44 12.47 -4.97 -8.80
C ASP A 44 12.62 -6.42 -9.27
N ARG A 45 12.81 -7.34 -8.31
CA ARG A 45 12.78 -8.79 -8.57
C ARG A 45 11.42 -9.26 -9.11
N TYR A 46 10.34 -8.58 -8.75
CA TYR A 46 9.00 -8.88 -9.24
C TYR A 46 8.68 -7.93 -10.38
N GLN A 47 8.08 -8.44 -11.46
CA GLN A 47 7.69 -7.68 -12.65
C GLN A 47 6.29 -8.10 -13.13
N GLY A 48 5.66 -7.24 -13.93
CA GLY A 48 4.34 -7.48 -14.53
C GLY A 48 3.25 -7.87 -13.51
N GLU A 49 2.50 -8.93 -13.80
CA GLU A 49 1.29 -9.31 -13.05
C GLU A 49 1.54 -9.58 -11.56
N LYS A 50 2.66 -10.22 -11.22
CA LYS A 50 2.99 -10.54 -9.82
C LYS A 50 3.21 -9.28 -9.01
N LYS A 51 3.97 -8.32 -9.57
CA LYS A 51 4.19 -7.02 -8.96
C LYS A 51 2.87 -6.26 -8.82
N LEU A 52 2.05 -6.26 -9.88
CA LEU A 52 0.73 -5.62 -9.85
C LEU A 52 -0.14 -6.17 -8.72
N ARG A 53 -0.18 -7.50 -8.53
CA ARG A 53 -0.95 -8.13 -7.45
C ARG A 53 -0.49 -7.67 -6.06
N PHE A 54 0.82 -7.61 -5.82
CA PHE A 54 1.36 -7.13 -4.55
C PHE A 54 0.98 -5.66 -4.30
N CYS A 55 1.16 -4.81 -5.30
CA CYS A 55 0.81 -3.39 -5.18
C CYS A 55 -0.69 -3.19 -4.93
N ASN A 56 -1.57 -3.92 -5.62
CA ASN A 56 -3.02 -3.84 -5.40
C ASN A 56 -3.43 -4.27 -3.99
N ILE A 57 -2.85 -5.35 -3.47
CA ILE A 57 -3.11 -5.79 -2.08
C ILE A 57 -2.66 -4.71 -1.09
N SER A 58 -1.47 -4.15 -1.28
CA SER A 58 -0.96 -3.08 -0.41
C SER A 58 -1.81 -1.82 -0.45
N LEU A 59 -2.27 -1.40 -1.64
CA LEU A 59 -3.16 -0.24 -1.77
C LEU A 59 -4.51 -0.49 -1.10
N THR A 60 -5.09 -1.68 -1.30
CA THR A 60 -6.37 -2.07 -0.68
C THR A 60 -6.25 -2.09 0.85
N ALA A 61 -5.16 -2.63 1.39
CA ALA A 61 -4.90 -2.64 2.82
C ALA A 61 -4.64 -1.24 3.39
N ALA A 62 -4.09 -0.33 2.59
CA ALA A 62 -3.81 1.05 2.99
C ALA A 62 -5.02 2.00 2.86
N GLU A 63 -6.07 1.61 2.14
CA GLU A 63 -7.28 2.42 1.91
C GLU A 63 -7.85 3.10 3.16
N PRO A 64 -8.09 2.38 4.29
CA PRO A 64 -8.65 3.01 5.49
C PRO A 64 -7.72 4.07 6.12
N PHE A 65 -6.42 4.02 5.82
CA PHE A 65 -5.42 4.94 6.37
C PHE A 65 -5.17 6.17 5.48
N LYS A 66 -5.73 6.23 4.26
CA LYS A 66 -5.55 7.37 3.33
C LYS A 66 -6.13 8.70 3.81
N ILE A 67 -6.94 8.68 4.88
CA ILE A 67 -7.45 9.87 5.56
C ILE A 67 -6.30 10.73 6.11
N PHE A 68 -5.18 10.09 6.48
CA PHE A 68 -4.00 10.79 6.96
C PHE A 68 -3.11 11.25 5.79
N PRO A 69 -2.81 12.57 5.66
CA PRO A 69 -1.97 13.11 4.59
C PRO A 69 -0.62 12.41 4.42
N ILE A 70 0.01 12.06 5.55
CA ILE A 70 1.32 11.39 5.57
C ILE A 70 1.24 9.97 5.01
N GLU A 71 0.18 9.22 5.30
CA GLU A 71 -0.01 7.85 4.80
C GLU A 71 -0.37 7.86 3.32
N ARG A 72 -1.17 8.84 2.89
CA ARG A 72 -1.43 9.07 1.46
C ARG A 72 -0.13 9.36 0.71
N ALA A 73 0.72 10.24 1.25
CA ALA A 73 2.01 10.53 0.64
C ALA A 73 2.96 9.33 0.64
N LYS A 74 3.00 8.53 1.71
CA LYS A 74 3.73 7.24 1.74
C LYS A 74 3.20 6.25 0.70
N GLY A 75 1.91 6.26 0.40
CA GLY A 75 1.28 5.44 -0.62
C GLY A 75 1.71 5.80 -2.06
N SER A 76 2.24 7.01 -2.29
CA SER A 76 2.65 7.45 -3.63
C SER A 76 3.65 6.52 -4.32
N ILE A 77 4.61 5.97 -3.58
CA ILE A 77 5.58 5.01 -4.14
C ILE A 77 4.91 3.70 -4.58
N ILE A 78 3.85 3.26 -3.88
CA ILE A 78 3.12 2.04 -4.25
C ILE A 78 2.33 2.28 -5.54
N HIS A 79 1.76 3.47 -5.71
CA HIS A 79 1.13 3.89 -6.97
C HIS A 79 2.15 3.97 -8.13
N LEU A 80 3.37 4.47 -7.86
CA LEU A 80 4.44 4.50 -8.85
C LEU A 80 4.80 3.08 -9.32
N GLU A 81 5.07 2.17 -8.37
CA GLU A 81 5.44 0.79 -8.68
C GLU A 81 4.32 0.01 -9.38
N ARG A 82 3.05 0.32 -9.06
CA ARG A 82 1.87 -0.16 -9.81
C ARG A 82 1.89 0.33 -11.25
N GLY A 83 2.17 1.61 -11.49
CA GLY A 83 2.28 2.18 -12.84
C GLY A 83 3.42 1.54 -13.64
N ILE A 84 4.58 1.30 -13.02
CA ILE A 84 5.70 0.57 -13.66
C ILE A 84 5.25 -0.84 -14.05
N ALA A 85 4.58 -1.57 -13.14
CA ALA A 85 4.10 -2.92 -13.42
C ALA A 85 3.07 -2.98 -14.57
N LEU A 86 2.16 -2.01 -14.63
CA LEU A 86 1.17 -1.88 -15.70
C LEU A 86 1.84 -1.55 -17.03
N ALA A 87 2.78 -0.60 -17.02
CA ALA A 87 3.53 -0.24 -18.21
C ALA A 87 4.33 -1.44 -18.73
N GLN A 88 4.99 -2.23 -17.87
CA GLN A 88 5.69 -3.46 -18.27
C GLN A 88 4.79 -4.49 -18.98
N MET A 89 3.46 -4.41 -18.79
CA MET A 89 2.47 -5.26 -19.44
C MET A 89 1.76 -4.56 -20.61
N GLU A 90 2.27 -3.40 -21.04
CA GLU A 90 1.72 -2.58 -22.14
C GLU A 90 0.30 -2.03 -21.86
N HIS A 91 -0.10 -1.97 -20.58
CA HIS A 91 -1.35 -1.33 -20.15
C HIS A 91 -1.10 0.16 -19.90
N ASP A 92 -0.81 0.90 -20.96
CA ASP A 92 -0.27 2.27 -20.85
C ASP A 92 -1.28 3.27 -20.27
N GLU A 93 -2.57 3.14 -20.58
CA GLU A 93 -3.62 4.00 -20.01
C GLU A 93 -3.75 3.81 -18.49
N ASP A 94 -3.82 2.56 -18.02
CA ASP A 94 -3.87 2.26 -16.59
C ASP A 94 -2.58 2.69 -15.88
N ALA A 95 -1.44 2.60 -16.56
CA ALA A 95 -0.15 3.04 -16.05
C ALA A 95 -0.11 4.55 -15.85
N ILE A 96 -0.63 5.32 -16.82
CA ILE A 96 -0.76 6.77 -16.74
C ILE A 96 -1.60 7.17 -15.52
N ASP A 97 -2.75 6.52 -15.32
CA ASP A 97 -3.61 6.77 -14.16
C ASP A 97 -2.90 6.47 -12.83
N ALA A 98 -2.15 5.36 -12.78
CA ALA A 98 -1.37 5.01 -11.60
C ALA A 98 -0.25 6.03 -11.33
N PHE A 99 0.44 6.50 -12.37
CA PHE A 99 1.46 7.55 -12.25
C PHE A 99 0.87 8.88 -11.79
N ALA A 100 -0.30 9.26 -12.32
CA ALA A 100 -0.98 10.48 -11.91
C ALA A 100 -1.34 10.43 -10.42
N GLN A 101 -1.87 9.30 -9.95
CA GLN A 101 -2.16 9.09 -8.54
C GLN A 101 -0.90 9.15 -7.66
N ALA A 102 0.25 8.66 -8.16
CA ALA A 102 1.53 8.76 -7.46
C ALA A 102 1.95 10.23 -7.28
N VAL A 103 1.92 11.02 -8.35
CA VAL A 103 2.26 12.46 -8.32
C VAL A 103 1.32 13.21 -7.36
N ILE A 104 0.00 13.08 -7.55
CA ILE A 104 -1.01 13.74 -6.73
C ILE A 104 -0.83 13.39 -5.24
N SER A 105 -0.67 12.11 -4.93
CA SER A 105 -0.53 11.65 -3.55
C SER A 105 0.77 12.14 -2.91
N SER A 106 1.87 12.23 -3.68
CA SER A 106 3.16 12.72 -3.17
C SER A 106 3.11 14.22 -2.82
N ARG A 107 2.33 15.01 -3.56
CA ARG A 107 2.22 16.47 -3.39
C ARG A 107 1.37 16.89 -2.20
N VAL A 108 0.58 15.98 -1.62
CA VAL A 108 -0.21 16.23 -0.40
C VAL A 108 0.69 16.66 0.76
N THR A 109 1.91 16.13 0.84
CA THR A 109 2.95 16.59 1.76
C THR A 109 4.17 17.01 0.97
N ARG A 110 4.42 18.32 0.86
CA ARG A 110 5.47 18.87 -0.01
C ARG A 110 6.85 18.21 0.24
N GLY A 111 7.55 17.87 -0.85
CA GLY A 111 9.01 17.79 -0.91
C GLY A 111 9.64 16.39 -0.86
N SER A 112 9.52 15.65 0.23
CA SER A 112 10.32 14.40 0.39
C SER A 112 9.86 13.27 -0.53
N PHE A 113 8.55 13.05 -0.64
CA PHE A 113 7.99 11.94 -1.40
C PHE A 113 8.14 12.13 -2.91
N GLU A 114 7.88 13.33 -3.42
CA GLU A 114 8.05 13.64 -4.84
C GLU A 114 9.49 13.43 -5.31
N ARG A 115 10.49 13.84 -4.51
CA ARG A 115 11.90 13.58 -4.81
C ARG A 115 12.23 12.09 -4.85
N GLU A 116 11.61 11.30 -3.97
CA GLU A 116 11.79 9.84 -3.97
C GLU A 116 11.23 9.21 -5.25
N LEU A 117 10.07 9.65 -5.73
CA LEU A 117 9.50 9.16 -7.00
C LEU A 117 10.44 9.45 -8.18
N HIS A 118 10.92 10.70 -8.29
CA HIS A 118 11.86 11.09 -9.35
C HIS A 118 13.18 10.32 -9.25
N LYS A 119 13.68 10.08 -8.03
CA LYS A 119 14.88 9.26 -7.82
C LYS A 119 14.66 7.83 -8.30
N ARG A 120 13.52 7.21 -7.97
CA ARG A 120 13.17 5.86 -8.43
C ARG A 120 13.06 5.78 -9.95
N MET A 121 12.44 6.76 -10.59
CA MET A 121 12.30 6.78 -12.06
C MET A 121 13.62 7.01 -12.79
N ARG A 122 14.53 7.84 -12.25
CA ARG A 122 15.88 8.00 -12.82
C ARG A 122 16.74 6.74 -12.76
N GLY A 123 16.46 5.83 -11.82
CA GLY A 123 17.13 4.54 -11.72
C GLY A 123 16.48 3.45 -12.58
N LEU A 124 15.42 3.75 -13.33
CA LEU A 124 14.76 2.79 -14.22
C LEU A 124 15.43 2.81 -15.60
N GLU A 125 15.83 1.64 -16.09
CA GLU A 125 16.49 1.50 -17.40
C GLU A 125 15.51 1.56 -18.59
N ASP A 126 14.22 1.30 -18.35
CA ASP A 126 13.20 1.27 -19.39
C ASP A 126 12.78 2.69 -19.82
N GLU A 127 13.33 3.14 -20.95
CA GLU A 127 13.08 4.46 -21.52
C GLU A 127 11.60 4.72 -21.85
N ARG A 128 10.84 3.69 -22.23
CA ARG A 128 9.41 3.84 -22.56
C ARG A 128 8.61 4.16 -21.31
N ILE A 129 8.86 3.43 -20.23
CA ILE A 129 8.20 3.68 -18.94
C ILE A 129 8.60 5.07 -18.39
N VAL A 130 9.86 5.46 -18.54
CA VAL A 130 10.34 6.81 -18.17
C VAL A 130 9.66 7.89 -19.01
N ALA A 131 9.46 7.67 -20.32
CA ALA A 131 8.75 8.60 -21.19
C ALA A 131 7.27 8.77 -20.77
N LEU A 132 6.59 7.66 -20.48
CA LEU A 132 5.21 7.68 -19.94
C LEU A 132 5.13 8.48 -18.64
N TRP A 133 6.01 8.20 -17.67
CA TRP A 133 6.09 8.97 -16.42
C TRP A 133 6.29 10.47 -16.67
N ASN A 134 7.24 10.83 -17.53
CA ASN A 134 7.53 12.24 -17.83
C ASN A 134 6.34 12.93 -18.50
N SER A 135 5.56 12.23 -19.32
CA SER A 135 4.34 12.79 -19.92
C SER A 135 3.32 13.17 -18.84
N VAL A 136 3.17 12.33 -17.82
CA VAL A 136 2.26 12.56 -16.68
C VAL A 136 2.76 13.70 -15.80
N VAL A 137 4.04 13.72 -15.45
CA VAL A 137 4.62 14.81 -14.63
C VAL A 137 4.40 16.16 -15.30
N ARG A 138 4.68 16.28 -16.61
CA ARG A 138 4.48 17.53 -17.36
C ARG A 138 3.02 17.95 -17.48
N ALA A 139 2.09 16.99 -17.52
CA ALA A 139 0.66 17.29 -17.61
C ALA A 139 0.08 17.78 -16.27
N ILE A 140 0.73 17.47 -15.15
CA ILE A 140 0.27 17.81 -13.79
C ILE A 140 1.06 18.99 -13.20
N GLU A 141 2.19 19.39 -13.80
CA GLU A 141 2.87 20.67 -13.53
C GLU A 141 2.06 21.87 -14.01
#